data_AF-A0A9D7IJA3-F1
#
_entry.id   AF-A0A9D7IJA3-F1
#
_cell.length_a   1.000
_cell.length_b   1.000
_cell.length_c   1.000
_cell.angle_alpha   90.00
_cell.angle_beta   90.00
_cell.angle_gamma   90.00
#
_symmetry.space_group_name_H-M   'P 1'
#
loop_
_entity.id
_entity.type
_entity.pdbx_description
1 polymer ?
#
loop_
_entity_poly.entity_id
_entity_poly.type
_entity_poly.pdbx_seq_one_letter_code
_entity_poly.pdbx_strand_id
1 'polypeptide(L)'
;MAGKPKIVVIGAGSASFGLSVLGRLLLEPGLEGSTLCLVDTLPGGLQKIEALASRMNREWNSGFRIVCSTDRCEVLADADFVILSIAIDREKCWRRDEQIARHYGIEHYAENGGPGAFAHTARNLAVVMEIVRDIERLAPDAWLLNFTNPVPRICYAVSRYSRLKTIGICHQISFGYLMLGVILGKSLGFNIPEGFRFRWEDPDRERLSRLISSQAEARIDIHAAGLNHFTWMLGIRDRQTGEDLYPLLWRELEKADPGFEPLTCEVARIFNLFPVPGDCHMCEYLPYTHSQSRGVWKHYDIQGYDLDLASRKRDRLWEEIDGMARGKVSIDPLRDEPSERAEKVIAALVQDSHSYEQALNLPNCGYIQNLPEGAIVEVPATVGVHGPLGHAVGSLPEPVAELCRRQALLAQLSVEAAVEGDEGKALQALALDPMVDDPRVARQLLMDYLEEFREYLPQFRKNGIKS
;
A
#
# COMPACT_ATOMS: atom_id res chain seq x y z
N MET A 1 -2.92 19.23 -20.22
CA MET A 1 -3.81 20.22 -19.58
C MET A 1 -3.18 21.60 -19.75
N ALA A 2 -3.95 22.64 -20.08
CA ALA A 2 -3.39 23.98 -20.38
C ALA A 2 -3.36 24.94 -19.16
N GLY A 3 -3.51 24.43 -17.93
CA GLY A 3 -3.55 25.21 -16.69
C GLY A 3 -2.89 24.48 -15.51
N LYS A 4 -2.73 25.18 -14.38
CA LYS A 4 -2.21 24.59 -13.14
C LYS A 4 -3.24 23.61 -12.57
N PRO A 5 -2.84 22.40 -12.16
CA PRO A 5 -3.78 21.35 -11.81
C PRO A 5 -4.53 21.64 -10.50
N LYS A 6 -5.70 21.04 -10.38
CA LYS A 6 -6.46 20.92 -9.14
C LYS A 6 -6.32 19.51 -8.58
N ILE A 7 -5.72 19.41 -7.39
CA ILE A 7 -5.41 18.16 -6.70
C ILE A 7 -6.29 18.08 -5.44
N VAL A 8 -7.11 17.05 -5.35
CA VAL A 8 -7.98 16.78 -4.19
C VAL A 8 -7.40 15.61 -3.39
N VAL A 9 -7.20 15.77 -2.09
CA VAL A 9 -6.73 14.72 -1.18
C VAL A 9 -7.86 14.34 -0.24
N ILE A 10 -8.39 13.13 -0.40
CA ILE A 10 -9.46 12.57 0.45
C ILE A 10 -8.82 11.70 1.54
N GLY A 11 -9.15 11.99 2.79
CA GLY A 11 -8.47 11.44 3.98
C GLY A 11 -7.30 12.29 4.45
N ALA A 12 -7.31 13.58 4.11
CA ALA A 12 -6.23 14.52 4.42
C ALA A 12 -6.08 14.79 5.93
N GLY A 13 -7.09 14.49 6.74
CA GLY A 13 -7.09 14.62 8.18
C GLY A 13 -6.42 13.45 8.90
N SER A 14 -5.72 12.55 8.20
CA SER A 14 -4.91 11.49 8.80
C SER A 14 -3.50 11.98 9.13
N ALA A 15 -3.09 11.87 10.40
CA ALA A 15 -1.74 12.24 10.85
C ALA A 15 -0.63 11.50 10.08
N SER A 16 -0.83 10.21 9.78
CA SER A 16 0.24 9.31 9.32
C SER A 16 0.61 9.47 7.84
N PHE A 17 -0.36 9.71 6.97
CA PHE A 17 -0.13 9.75 5.51
C PHE A 17 0.05 11.19 5.00
N GLY A 18 -0.55 12.17 5.69
CA GLY A 18 -0.67 13.53 5.17
C GLY A 18 0.67 14.24 4.97
N LEU A 19 1.64 14.09 5.86
CA LEU A 19 2.77 15.02 5.95
C LEU A 19 3.81 14.88 4.84
N SER A 20 4.23 13.65 4.53
CA SER A 20 5.24 13.39 3.50
C SER A 20 4.69 13.77 2.12
N VAL A 21 3.49 13.28 1.76
CA VAL A 21 2.86 13.61 0.48
C VAL A 21 2.53 15.10 0.37
N LEU A 22 2.00 15.74 1.43
CA LEU A 22 1.72 17.18 1.44
C LEU A 22 3.00 18.01 1.24
N GLY A 23 4.05 17.70 2.00
CA GLY A 23 5.31 18.43 1.90
C GLY A 23 5.95 18.29 0.53
N ARG A 24 5.92 17.08 -0.02
CA ARG A 24 6.52 16.77 -1.32
C ARG A 24 5.71 17.33 -2.47
N LEU A 25 4.36 17.33 -2.41
CA LEU A 25 3.51 18.03 -3.38
C LEU A 25 3.78 19.53 -3.42
N LEU A 26 3.92 20.19 -2.27
CA LEU A 26 4.17 21.64 -2.20
C LEU A 26 5.54 22.03 -2.76
N LEU A 27 6.50 21.10 -2.82
CA LEU A 27 7.86 21.35 -3.30
C LEU A 27 8.15 20.76 -4.68
N GLU A 28 7.20 20.04 -5.27
CA GLU A 28 7.45 19.33 -6.52
C GLU A 28 7.49 20.30 -7.72
N PRO A 29 8.60 20.31 -8.48
CA PRO A 29 8.73 21.16 -9.66
C PRO A 29 7.59 20.92 -10.66
N GLY A 30 6.97 22.01 -11.12
CA GLY A 30 5.85 21.96 -12.06
C GLY A 30 4.48 22.15 -11.44
N LEU A 31 4.34 21.83 -10.15
CA LEU A 31 3.07 21.91 -9.44
C LEU A 31 2.89 23.26 -8.71
N GLU A 32 3.86 24.18 -8.78
CA GLU A 32 3.75 25.49 -8.13
C GLU A 32 2.53 26.25 -8.64
N GLY A 33 1.77 26.91 -7.77
CA GLY A 33 0.55 27.62 -8.19
C GLY A 33 -0.69 26.75 -8.41
N SER A 34 -0.60 25.44 -8.17
CA SER A 34 -1.74 24.52 -8.24
C SER A 34 -2.77 24.78 -7.14
N THR A 35 -3.98 24.25 -7.32
CA THR A 35 -4.98 24.22 -6.24
C THR A 35 -4.89 22.90 -5.49
N LEU A 36 -4.70 22.96 -4.18
CA LEU A 36 -4.70 21.80 -3.29
C LEU A 36 -5.96 21.82 -2.42
N CYS A 37 -6.83 20.84 -2.61
CA CYS A 37 -8.04 20.66 -1.83
C CYS A 37 -7.86 19.53 -0.82
N LEU A 38 -7.96 19.82 0.47
CA LEU A 38 -7.82 18.85 1.55
C LEU A 38 -9.21 18.49 2.09
N VAL A 39 -9.52 17.20 2.10
CA VAL A 39 -10.85 16.70 2.46
C VAL A 39 -10.75 15.65 3.54
N ASP A 40 -11.52 15.84 4.61
CA ASP A 40 -11.70 14.83 5.65
C ASP A 40 -13.03 15.02 6.40
N THR A 41 -13.63 13.93 6.85
CA THR A 41 -14.84 13.97 7.69
C THR A 41 -14.55 14.42 9.13
N LEU A 42 -13.29 14.43 9.55
CA LEU A 42 -12.84 14.81 10.89
C LEU A 42 -12.40 16.30 10.92
N PRO A 43 -13.27 17.24 11.31
CA PRO A 43 -12.96 18.68 11.23
C PRO A 43 -11.75 19.08 12.08
N GLY A 44 -11.55 18.45 13.24
CA GLY A 44 -10.44 18.76 14.13
C GLY A 44 -9.07 18.38 13.56
N GLY A 45 -8.98 17.24 12.87
CA GLY A 45 -7.76 16.83 12.17
C GLY A 45 -7.50 17.71 10.95
N LEU A 46 -8.56 17.98 10.18
CA LEU A 46 -8.50 18.82 8.98
C LEU A 46 -8.00 20.24 9.29
N GLN A 47 -8.48 20.87 10.36
CA GLN A 47 -8.04 22.21 10.76
C GLN A 47 -6.54 22.28 11.09
N LYS A 48 -6.00 21.24 11.74
CA LYS A 48 -4.56 21.16 12.07
C LYS A 48 -3.71 21.02 10.81
N ILE A 49 -4.14 20.18 9.89
CA ILE A 49 -3.47 19.96 8.60
C ILE A 49 -3.55 21.22 7.73
N GLU A 50 -4.69 21.91 7.69
CA GLU A 50 -4.84 23.18 6.98
C GLU A 50 -3.84 24.24 7.47
N ALA A 51 -3.72 24.38 8.80
CA ALA A 51 -2.79 25.33 9.41
C ALA A 51 -1.33 25.01 9.05
N LEU A 52 -0.96 23.72 9.08
CA LEU A 52 0.37 23.27 8.70
C LEU A 52 0.65 23.47 7.20
N ALA A 53 -0.26 23.04 6.33
CA ALA A 53 -0.18 23.21 4.88
C ALA A 53 -0.04 24.70 4.50
N SER A 54 -0.83 25.57 5.14
CA SER A 54 -0.79 27.02 4.92
C SER A 54 0.53 27.64 5.37
N ARG A 55 1.09 27.16 6.48
CA ARG A 55 2.42 27.57 6.95
C ARG A 55 3.50 27.16 5.95
N MET A 56 3.52 25.89 5.54
CA MET A 56 4.48 25.35 4.58
C MET A 56 4.40 26.11 3.25
N ASN A 57 3.20 26.29 2.70
CA ASN A 57 2.99 27.03 1.45
C ASN A 57 3.54 28.47 1.49
N ARG A 58 3.38 29.17 2.63
CA ARG A 58 3.90 30.52 2.82
C ARG A 58 5.42 30.54 3.01
N GLU A 59 5.97 29.71 3.89
CA GLU A 59 7.40 29.72 4.24
C GLU A 59 8.27 29.11 3.14
N TRP A 60 7.72 28.22 2.32
CA TRP A 60 8.42 27.59 1.20
C TRP A 60 8.13 28.26 -0.14
N ASN A 61 7.25 29.27 -0.15
CA ASN A 61 6.87 30.04 -1.34
C ASN A 61 6.36 29.15 -2.49
N SER A 62 5.60 28.11 -2.17
CA SER A 62 5.07 27.12 -3.12
C SER A 62 3.95 27.67 -4.01
N GLY A 63 3.29 28.75 -3.58
CA GLY A 63 2.27 29.47 -4.36
C GLY A 63 0.94 28.74 -4.54
N PHE A 64 0.71 27.62 -3.85
CA PHE A 64 -0.53 26.87 -3.95
C PHE A 64 -1.73 27.65 -3.43
N ARG A 65 -2.90 27.42 -4.03
CA ARG A 65 -4.19 27.78 -3.42
C ARG A 65 -4.69 26.60 -2.59
N ILE A 66 -4.70 26.74 -1.26
CA ILE A 66 -5.20 25.70 -0.34
C ILE A 66 -6.69 25.93 -0.07
N VAL A 67 -7.48 24.86 -0.16
CA VAL A 67 -8.91 24.84 0.17
C VAL A 67 -9.18 23.61 1.02
N CYS A 68 -9.96 23.74 2.09
CA CYS A 68 -10.35 22.61 2.93
C CYS A 68 -11.87 22.46 2.95
N SER A 69 -12.37 21.23 3.02
CA SER A 69 -13.79 20.96 3.24
C SER A 69 -14.01 19.63 3.97
N THR A 70 -15.09 19.55 4.75
CA THR A 70 -15.57 18.28 5.31
C THR A 70 -16.53 17.54 4.37
N ASP A 71 -16.90 18.15 3.25
CA ASP A 71 -17.67 17.53 2.18
C ASP A 71 -16.86 17.55 0.87
N ARG A 72 -16.49 16.35 0.40
CA ARG A 72 -15.77 16.16 -0.86
C ARG A 72 -16.50 16.81 -2.05
N CYS A 73 -17.83 16.85 -2.05
CA CYS A 73 -18.60 17.36 -3.18
C CYS A 73 -18.40 18.86 -3.41
N GLU A 74 -18.01 19.62 -2.39
CA GLU A 74 -17.76 21.07 -2.49
C GLU A 74 -16.48 21.38 -3.29
N VAL A 75 -15.54 20.44 -3.34
CA VAL A 75 -14.21 20.66 -3.92
C VAL A 75 -13.88 19.71 -5.06
N LEU A 76 -14.67 18.67 -5.32
CA LEU A 76 -14.40 17.69 -6.38
C LEU A 76 -14.58 18.26 -7.79
N ALA A 77 -15.47 19.23 -7.99
CA ALA A 77 -15.76 19.77 -9.34
C ALA A 77 -14.49 20.19 -10.07
N ASP A 78 -14.30 19.71 -11.31
CA ASP A 78 -13.14 20.01 -12.16
C ASP A 78 -11.77 19.62 -11.56
N ALA A 79 -11.72 18.62 -10.67
CA ALA A 79 -10.45 18.08 -10.19
C ALA A 79 -9.71 17.37 -11.33
N ASP A 80 -8.39 17.58 -11.42
CA ASP A 80 -7.53 16.86 -12.36
C ASP A 80 -6.99 15.57 -11.73
N PHE A 81 -6.75 15.61 -10.41
CA PHE A 81 -6.20 14.50 -9.64
C PHE A 81 -6.93 14.36 -8.32
N VAL A 82 -7.22 13.12 -7.93
CA VAL A 82 -7.77 12.77 -6.63
C VAL A 82 -6.84 11.74 -5.97
N ILE A 83 -6.27 12.08 -4.83
CA ILE A 83 -5.49 11.18 -3.98
C ILE A 83 -6.45 10.60 -2.93
N LEU A 84 -6.54 9.28 -2.86
CA LEU A 84 -7.41 8.55 -1.95
C LEU A 84 -6.59 7.80 -0.89
N SER A 85 -6.66 8.29 0.35
CA SER A 85 -5.97 7.69 1.51
C SER A 85 -6.90 7.70 2.74
N ILE A 86 -7.87 6.80 2.76
CA ILE A 86 -8.80 6.67 3.89
C ILE A 86 -8.48 5.42 4.71
N ALA A 87 -8.89 5.42 5.98
CA ALA A 87 -8.96 4.21 6.77
C ALA A 87 -10.15 4.31 7.74
N ILE A 88 -10.97 3.26 7.79
CA ILE A 88 -12.19 3.24 8.59
C ILE A 88 -11.89 2.55 9.91
N ASP A 89 -11.94 3.29 11.02
CA ASP A 89 -11.70 2.79 12.39
C ASP A 89 -10.51 1.80 12.48
N ARG A 90 -9.41 2.13 11.79
CA ARG A 90 -8.34 1.19 11.37
C ARG A 90 -7.94 0.21 12.46
N GLU A 91 -7.41 0.69 13.58
CA GLU A 91 -6.88 -0.16 14.65
C GLU A 91 -7.96 -0.97 15.37
N LYS A 92 -9.16 -0.41 15.50
CA LYS A 92 -10.30 -1.08 16.12
C LYS A 92 -10.76 -2.25 15.24
N CYS A 93 -10.99 -1.98 13.96
CA CYS A 93 -11.45 -2.99 13.01
C CYS A 93 -10.39 -4.07 12.79
N TRP A 94 -9.13 -3.70 12.61
CA TRP A 94 -8.04 -4.66 12.38
C TRP A 94 -7.88 -5.62 13.57
N ARG A 95 -7.92 -5.11 14.80
CA ARG A 95 -7.88 -5.96 16.00
C ARG A 95 -9.01 -6.99 16.01
N ARG A 96 -10.20 -6.63 15.50
CA ARG A 96 -11.34 -7.54 15.37
C ARG A 96 -11.15 -8.54 14.22
N ASP A 97 -10.60 -8.11 13.09
CA ASP A 97 -10.26 -8.99 11.97
C ASP A 97 -9.35 -10.15 12.40
N GLU A 98 -8.33 -9.84 13.21
CA GLU A 98 -7.45 -10.81 13.85
C GLU A 98 -8.16 -11.69 14.88
N GLN A 99 -8.90 -11.09 15.82
CA GLN A 99 -9.53 -11.83 16.91
C GLN A 99 -10.54 -12.88 16.41
N ILE A 100 -11.33 -12.55 15.39
CA ILE A 100 -12.28 -13.49 14.79
C ILE A 100 -11.55 -14.68 14.18
N ALA A 101 -10.54 -14.44 13.34
CA ALA A 101 -9.78 -15.52 12.72
C ALA A 101 -9.06 -16.41 13.75
N ARG A 102 -8.51 -15.80 14.81
CA ARG A 102 -7.84 -16.52 15.90
C ARG A 102 -8.77 -17.49 16.63
N HIS A 103 -10.08 -17.21 16.72
CA HIS A 103 -11.05 -18.14 17.29
C HIS A 103 -11.11 -19.48 16.52
N TYR A 104 -10.79 -19.45 15.23
CA TYR A 104 -10.75 -20.61 14.35
C TYR A 104 -9.36 -21.22 14.16
N GLY A 105 -8.37 -20.80 14.98
CA GLY A 105 -7.00 -21.31 14.90
C GLY A 105 -6.16 -20.69 13.77
N ILE A 106 -6.62 -19.58 13.20
CA ILE A 106 -5.96 -18.84 12.10
C ILE A 106 -5.22 -17.63 12.66
N GLU A 107 -3.90 -17.61 12.48
CA GLU A 107 -3.02 -16.45 12.67
C GLU A 107 -2.78 -15.76 11.33
N HIS A 108 -3.02 -14.46 11.26
CA HIS A 108 -2.83 -13.69 10.03
C HIS A 108 -2.49 -12.23 10.34
N TYR A 109 -1.88 -11.54 9.37
CA TYR A 109 -1.63 -10.11 9.46
C TYR A 109 -2.86 -9.27 9.08
N ALA A 110 -3.73 -9.78 8.19
CA ALA A 110 -5.07 -9.27 7.90
C ALA A 110 -5.19 -7.89 7.22
N GLU A 111 -4.11 -7.32 6.68
CA GLU A 111 -4.20 -6.05 5.94
C GLU A 111 -4.56 -6.29 4.47
N ASN A 112 -3.86 -7.21 3.81
CA ASN A 112 -3.93 -7.42 2.36
C ASN A 112 -4.33 -8.86 1.99
N GLY A 113 -3.99 -9.83 2.83
CA GLY A 113 -4.34 -11.24 2.66
C GLY A 113 -4.87 -11.89 3.94
N GLY A 114 -5.32 -13.12 3.83
CA GLY A 114 -6.04 -13.84 4.88
C GLY A 114 -7.51 -13.46 5.00
N PRO A 115 -8.28 -14.20 5.81
CA PRO A 115 -9.73 -14.03 5.92
C PRO A 115 -10.14 -12.65 6.45
N GLY A 116 -9.30 -12.00 7.26
CA GLY A 116 -9.55 -10.65 7.79
C GLY A 116 -9.46 -9.58 6.71
N ALA A 117 -8.59 -9.78 5.70
CA ALA A 117 -8.47 -8.87 4.58
C ALA A 117 -9.75 -8.84 3.72
N PHE A 118 -10.55 -9.92 3.67
CA PHE A 118 -11.88 -9.87 3.05
C PHE A 118 -12.77 -8.84 3.74
N ALA A 119 -12.90 -8.91 5.07
CA ALA A 119 -13.70 -7.96 5.84
C ALA A 119 -13.15 -6.53 5.70
N HIS A 120 -11.82 -6.35 5.74
CA HIS A 120 -11.16 -5.07 5.48
C HIS A 120 -11.52 -4.48 4.11
N THR A 121 -11.47 -5.31 3.06
CA THR A 121 -11.86 -4.93 1.69
C THR A 121 -13.32 -4.49 1.65
N ALA A 122 -14.22 -5.27 2.24
CA ALA A 122 -15.64 -5.01 2.20
C ALA A 122 -16.01 -3.70 2.89
N ARG A 123 -15.38 -3.40 4.03
CA ARG A 123 -15.57 -2.12 4.74
C ARG A 123 -15.07 -0.94 3.91
N ASN A 124 -13.87 -1.03 3.34
CA ASN A 124 -13.33 0.07 2.54
C ASN A 124 -14.15 0.30 1.28
N LEU A 125 -14.54 -0.75 0.54
CA LEU A 125 -15.33 -0.59 -0.68
C LEU A 125 -16.74 -0.04 -0.43
N ALA A 126 -17.33 -0.26 0.75
CA ALA A 126 -18.60 0.37 1.11
C ALA A 126 -18.54 1.90 1.02
N VAL A 127 -17.40 2.50 1.37
CA VAL A 127 -17.17 3.96 1.34
C VAL A 127 -16.55 4.40 0.02
N VAL A 128 -15.53 3.68 -0.46
CA VAL A 128 -14.78 4.05 -1.66
C VAL A 128 -15.69 4.09 -2.89
N MET A 129 -16.63 3.16 -3.03
CA MET A 129 -17.52 3.17 -4.20
C MET A 129 -18.47 4.38 -4.23
N GLU A 130 -18.78 5.00 -3.08
CA GLU A 130 -19.51 6.27 -3.06
C GLU A 130 -18.62 7.43 -3.50
N ILE A 131 -17.37 7.47 -3.03
CA ILE A 131 -16.37 8.46 -3.44
C ILE A 131 -16.14 8.39 -4.96
N VAL A 132 -15.96 7.18 -5.50
CA VAL A 132 -15.76 6.93 -6.94
C VAL A 132 -16.92 7.50 -7.76
N ARG A 133 -18.18 7.26 -7.35
CA ARG A 133 -19.36 7.81 -8.03
C ARG A 133 -19.42 9.33 -7.98
N ASP A 134 -18.99 9.95 -6.87
CA ASP A 134 -18.93 11.41 -6.77
C ASP A 134 -17.84 11.99 -7.68
N ILE A 135 -16.68 11.32 -7.78
CA ILE A 135 -15.63 11.72 -8.73
C ILE A 135 -16.13 11.58 -10.16
N GLU A 136 -16.75 10.46 -10.55
CA GLU A 136 -17.31 10.29 -11.90
C GLU A 136 -18.33 11.38 -12.27
N ARG A 137 -19.12 11.82 -11.29
CA ARG A 137 -20.14 12.85 -11.50
C ARG A 137 -19.55 14.26 -11.59
N LEU A 138 -18.53 14.58 -10.80
CA LEU A 138 -18.03 15.95 -10.60
C LEU A 138 -16.70 16.22 -11.32
N ALA A 139 -15.91 15.19 -11.56
CA ALA A 139 -14.60 15.24 -12.22
C ALA A 139 -14.32 13.93 -12.98
N PRO A 140 -15.10 13.62 -14.04
CA PRO A 140 -15.01 12.36 -14.77
C PRO A 140 -13.64 12.11 -15.41
N ASP A 141 -12.89 13.17 -15.70
CA ASP A 141 -11.57 13.09 -16.32
C ASP A 141 -10.41 13.03 -15.30
N ALA A 142 -10.71 13.03 -13.99
CA ALA A 142 -9.69 12.97 -12.97
C ALA A 142 -8.91 11.65 -12.98
N TRP A 143 -7.64 11.72 -12.59
CA TRP A 143 -6.86 10.54 -12.21
C TRP A 143 -7.06 10.26 -10.71
N LEU A 144 -7.45 9.03 -10.38
CA LEU A 144 -7.54 8.54 -9.01
C LEU A 144 -6.24 7.82 -8.61
N LEU A 145 -5.44 8.46 -7.75
CA LEU A 145 -4.24 7.87 -7.16
C LEU A 145 -4.63 7.24 -5.82
N ASN A 146 -4.64 5.92 -5.76
CA ASN A 146 -5.06 5.17 -4.57
C ASN A 146 -3.87 4.73 -3.71
N PHE A 147 -3.92 5.11 -2.44
CA PHE A 147 -3.04 4.64 -1.37
C PHE A 147 -3.78 3.79 -0.33
N THR A 148 -5.11 3.72 -0.44
CA THR A 148 -5.93 3.00 0.52
C THR A 148 -5.73 1.50 0.32
N ASN A 149 -5.29 0.82 1.38
CA ASN A 149 -5.20 -0.64 1.41
C ASN A 149 -6.60 -1.28 1.42
N PRO A 150 -6.76 -2.50 0.88
CA PRO A 150 -5.77 -3.22 0.06
C PRO A 150 -5.72 -2.61 -1.34
N VAL A 151 -4.58 -2.01 -1.72
CA VAL A 151 -4.42 -1.27 -2.98
C VAL A 151 -4.93 -2.03 -4.20
N PRO A 152 -4.56 -3.32 -4.42
CA PRO A 152 -4.97 -4.02 -5.63
C PRO A 152 -6.48 -4.27 -5.68
N ARG A 153 -7.14 -4.43 -4.52
CA ARG A 153 -8.60 -4.67 -4.47
C ARG A 153 -9.37 -3.38 -4.73
N ILE A 154 -8.92 -2.25 -4.17
CA ILE A 154 -9.50 -0.94 -4.47
C ILE A 154 -9.30 -0.57 -5.94
N CYS A 155 -8.09 -0.72 -6.48
CA CYS A 155 -7.81 -0.45 -7.89
C CYS A 155 -8.59 -1.38 -8.82
N TYR A 156 -8.80 -2.65 -8.45
CA TYR A 156 -9.63 -3.57 -9.22
C TYR A 156 -11.10 -3.11 -9.24
N ALA A 157 -11.64 -2.72 -8.08
CA ALA A 157 -13.01 -2.22 -7.98
C ALA A 157 -13.25 -1.00 -8.87
N VAL A 158 -12.34 -0.03 -8.83
CA VAL A 158 -12.39 1.17 -9.68
C VAL A 158 -12.31 0.76 -11.16
N SER A 159 -11.33 -0.06 -11.54
CA SER A 159 -11.15 -0.47 -12.93
C SER A 159 -12.32 -1.28 -13.48
N ARG A 160 -13.03 -2.02 -12.62
CA ARG A 160 -14.12 -2.94 -13.00
C ARG A 160 -15.50 -2.27 -13.02
N TYR A 161 -15.77 -1.37 -12.07
CA TYR A 161 -17.09 -0.80 -11.81
C TYR A 161 -17.18 0.71 -12.06
N SER A 162 -16.12 1.32 -12.58
CA SER A 162 -16.06 2.74 -12.92
C SER A 162 -15.32 2.97 -14.24
N ARG A 163 -15.45 4.19 -14.78
CA ARG A 163 -14.70 4.69 -15.95
C ARG A 163 -13.49 5.54 -15.54
N LEU A 164 -13.26 5.76 -14.25
CA LEU A 164 -12.13 6.55 -13.77
C LEU A 164 -10.81 5.88 -14.11
N LYS A 165 -9.81 6.73 -14.39
CA LYS A 165 -8.43 6.31 -14.54
C LYS A 165 -7.84 6.15 -13.15
N THR A 166 -7.24 4.98 -12.85
CA THR A 166 -6.69 4.72 -11.52
C THR A 166 -5.24 4.24 -11.57
N ILE A 167 -4.47 4.64 -10.56
CA ILE A 167 -3.10 4.20 -10.30
C ILE A 167 -3.04 3.86 -8.82
N GLY A 168 -2.64 2.64 -8.48
CA GLY A 168 -2.35 2.31 -7.09
C GLY A 168 -0.88 2.55 -6.77
N ILE A 169 -0.61 3.14 -5.61
CA ILE A 169 0.74 3.51 -5.17
C ILE A 169 1.00 2.89 -3.80
N CYS A 170 2.22 2.36 -3.63
CA CYS A 170 2.68 1.70 -2.41
C CYS A 170 4.21 1.83 -2.32
N HIS A 171 4.75 1.83 -1.10
CA HIS A 171 6.18 2.00 -0.82
C HIS A 171 6.91 0.69 -0.48
N GLN A 172 6.27 -0.49 -0.62
CA GLN A 172 6.86 -1.76 -0.16
C GLN A 172 8.17 -2.14 -0.87
N ILE A 173 8.43 -1.61 -2.07
CA ILE A 173 9.72 -1.78 -2.76
C ILE A 173 10.91 -1.25 -1.94
N SER A 174 10.70 -0.24 -1.09
CA SER A 174 11.71 0.29 -0.18
C SER A 174 12.13 -0.74 0.88
N PHE A 175 11.25 -1.67 1.25
CA PHE A 175 11.61 -2.79 2.12
C PHE A 175 12.52 -3.80 1.42
N GLY A 176 12.33 -4.01 0.11
CA GLY A 176 13.27 -4.76 -0.73
C GLY A 176 14.69 -4.15 -0.68
N TYR A 177 14.79 -2.82 -0.76
CA TYR A 177 16.05 -2.11 -0.59
C TYR A 177 16.67 -2.27 0.80
N LEU A 178 15.85 -2.23 1.85
CA LEU A 178 16.31 -2.52 3.21
C LEU A 178 16.93 -3.92 3.30
N MET A 179 16.23 -4.94 2.78
CA MET A 179 16.72 -6.32 2.83
C MET A 179 18.02 -6.52 2.05
N LEU A 180 18.10 -5.99 0.83
CA LEU A 180 19.36 -6.04 0.06
C LEU A 180 20.47 -5.25 0.73
N GLY A 181 20.16 -4.11 1.36
CA GLY A 181 21.12 -3.32 2.12
C GLY A 181 21.72 -4.10 3.29
N VAL A 182 20.90 -4.86 4.02
CA VAL A 182 21.38 -5.74 5.10
C VAL A 182 22.21 -6.91 4.56
N ILE A 183 21.70 -7.64 3.57
CA ILE A 183 22.34 -8.87 3.05
C ILE A 183 23.65 -8.55 2.30
N LEU A 184 23.62 -7.54 1.44
CA LEU A 184 24.76 -7.18 0.58
C LEU A 184 25.67 -6.14 1.20
N GLY A 185 25.29 -5.54 2.33
CA GLY A 185 25.95 -4.37 2.89
C GLY A 185 27.44 -4.54 3.13
N LYS A 186 27.88 -5.69 3.67
CA LYS A 186 29.31 -5.99 3.85
C LYS A 186 30.08 -6.08 2.53
N SER A 187 29.47 -6.68 1.50
CA SER A 187 30.09 -6.87 0.19
C SER A 187 30.14 -5.59 -0.63
N LEU A 188 29.15 -4.70 -0.46
CA LEU A 188 29.03 -3.43 -1.19
C LEU A 188 29.51 -2.20 -0.40
N GLY A 189 30.01 -2.40 0.83
CA GLY A 189 30.58 -1.35 1.66
C GLY A 189 29.55 -0.39 2.28
N PHE A 190 28.32 -0.85 2.52
CA PHE A 190 27.30 -0.06 3.19
C PHE A 190 27.54 -0.02 4.70
N ASN A 191 27.19 1.10 5.34
CA ASN A 191 27.20 1.23 6.77
C ASN A 191 25.92 0.61 7.35
N ILE A 192 26.04 -0.61 7.88
CA ILE A 192 24.95 -1.35 8.53
C ILE A 192 25.24 -1.43 10.04
N PRO A 193 24.33 -0.96 10.91
CA PRO A 193 24.47 -1.13 12.35
C PRO A 193 24.67 -2.60 12.72
N GLU A 194 25.61 -2.87 13.62
CA GLU A 194 25.90 -4.24 14.06
C GLU A 194 24.66 -4.89 14.68
N GLY A 195 24.29 -6.08 14.20
CA GLY A 195 23.14 -6.83 14.70
C GLY A 195 21.78 -6.23 14.33
N PHE A 196 21.70 -5.31 13.36
CA PHE A 196 20.43 -4.74 12.91
C PHE A 196 19.43 -5.83 12.53
N ARG A 197 18.22 -5.73 13.09
CA ARG A 197 17.04 -6.50 12.70
C ARG A 197 15.83 -5.57 12.71
N PHE A 198 14.98 -5.70 11.70
CA PHE A 198 13.75 -4.93 11.66
C PHE A 198 12.81 -5.38 12.78
N ARG A 199 12.37 -4.45 13.62
CA ARG A 199 11.38 -4.68 14.69
C ARG A 199 10.35 -3.57 14.72
N TRP A 200 9.06 -3.92 14.81
CA TRP A 200 8.00 -2.91 14.92
C TRP A 200 8.13 -2.10 16.21
N GLU A 201 8.56 -2.71 17.31
CA GLU A 201 8.73 -2.04 18.61
C GLU A 201 9.97 -1.14 18.69
N ASP A 202 10.95 -1.29 17.78
CA ASP A 202 12.16 -0.49 17.81
C ASP A 202 11.83 1.00 17.50
N PRO A 203 12.10 1.93 18.44
CA PRO A 203 11.83 3.35 18.23
C PRO A 203 12.70 3.96 17.12
N ASP A 204 13.88 3.40 16.87
CA ASP A 204 14.83 3.87 15.86
C ASP A 204 14.63 3.21 14.49
N ARG A 205 13.68 2.26 14.37
CA ARG A 205 13.48 1.45 13.16
C ARG A 205 13.37 2.28 11.89
N GLU A 206 12.67 3.42 11.93
CA GLU A 206 12.43 4.25 10.74
C GLU A 206 13.72 4.94 10.30
N ARG A 207 14.51 5.46 11.24
CA ARG A 207 15.82 6.06 10.97
C ARG A 207 16.80 5.03 10.43
N LEU A 208 16.89 3.87 11.08
CA LEU A 208 17.81 2.80 10.69
C LEU A 208 17.42 2.18 9.35
N SER A 209 16.13 1.93 9.13
CA SER A 209 15.63 1.41 7.86
C SER A 209 15.94 2.36 6.72
N ARG A 210 15.70 3.68 6.89
CA ARG A 210 16.07 4.71 5.90
C ARG A 210 17.56 4.78 5.64
N LEU A 211 18.39 4.74 6.68
CA LEU A 211 19.85 4.75 6.53
C LEU A 211 20.32 3.60 5.64
N ILE A 212 19.77 2.40 5.84
CA ILE A 212 20.16 1.22 5.07
C ILE A 212 19.55 1.24 3.67
N SER A 213 18.25 1.50 3.56
CA SER A 213 17.53 1.45 2.29
C SER A 213 18.02 2.52 1.31
N SER A 214 18.34 3.73 1.78
CA SER A 214 18.87 4.80 0.90
C SER A 214 20.25 4.48 0.32
N GLN A 215 21.15 3.86 1.10
CA GLN A 215 22.44 3.39 0.61
C GLN A 215 22.27 2.30 -0.46
N ALA A 216 21.35 1.36 -0.21
CA ALA A 216 21.04 0.30 -1.15
C ALA A 216 20.40 0.84 -2.42
N GLU A 217 19.42 1.75 -2.32
CA GLU A 217 18.72 2.36 -3.46
C GLU A 217 19.67 3.15 -4.37
N ALA A 218 20.65 3.85 -3.78
CA ALA A 218 21.67 4.59 -4.53
C ALA A 218 22.63 3.69 -5.33
N ARG A 219 22.81 2.42 -4.91
CA ARG A 219 23.78 1.50 -5.51
C ARG A 219 23.13 0.37 -6.32
N ILE A 220 21.92 -0.04 -5.97
CA ILE A 220 21.26 -1.23 -6.48
C ILE A 220 20.00 -0.82 -7.25
N ASP A 221 19.83 -1.37 -8.43
CA ASP A 221 18.59 -1.33 -9.19
C ASP A 221 17.81 -2.62 -8.93
N ILE A 222 16.61 -2.51 -8.38
CA ILE A 222 15.68 -3.64 -8.22
C ILE A 222 14.69 -3.59 -9.38
N HIS A 223 14.66 -4.66 -10.16
CA HIS A 223 13.60 -4.94 -11.12
C HIS A 223 12.70 -6.03 -10.53
N ALA A 224 11.49 -5.66 -10.13
CA ALA A 224 10.55 -6.55 -9.46
C ALA A 224 9.15 -6.47 -10.08
N ALA A 225 8.40 -7.57 -10.00
CA ALA A 225 7.01 -7.61 -10.43
C ALA A 225 6.21 -8.66 -9.66
N GLY A 226 4.89 -8.52 -9.65
CA GLY A 226 3.97 -9.47 -9.02
C GLY A 226 2.66 -8.78 -8.66
N LEU A 227 2.22 -8.93 -7.42
CA LEU A 227 1.09 -8.20 -6.84
C LEU A 227 1.59 -7.27 -5.74
N ASN A 228 0.80 -6.25 -5.40
CA ASN A 228 1.10 -5.41 -4.23
C ASN A 228 1.37 -6.24 -2.98
N HIS A 229 2.41 -5.88 -2.24
CA HIS A 229 2.88 -6.62 -1.05
C HIS A 229 3.21 -8.10 -1.32
N PHE A 230 3.37 -8.49 -2.59
CA PHE A 230 3.70 -9.85 -3.01
C PHE A 230 4.45 -9.86 -4.35
N THR A 231 5.34 -8.87 -4.54
CA THR A 231 6.25 -8.77 -5.67
C THR A 231 7.53 -9.58 -5.44
N TRP A 232 8.16 -9.97 -6.54
CA TRP A 232 9.36 -10.80 -6.55
C TRP A 232 10.46 -10.11 -7.35
N MET A 233 11.69 -10.14 -6.86
CA MET A 233 12.84 -9.53 -7.51
C MET A 233 13.23 -10.35 -8.74
N LEU A 234 12.89 -9.90 -9.94
CA LEU A 234 13.24 -10.58 -11.20
C LEU A 234 14.68 -10.33 -11.63
N GLY A 235 15.26 -9.22 -11.17
CA GLY A 235 16.65 -8.90 -11.38
C GLY A 235 17.12 -7.86 -10.37
N ILE A 236 18.40 -7.96 -10.00
CA ILE A 236 19.07 -6.94 -9.20
C ILE A 236 20.39 -6.59 -9.88
N ARG A 237 20.63 -5.30 -10.12
CA ARG A 237 21.84 -4.84 -10.81
C ARG A 237 22.55 -3.76 -10.03
N ASP A 238 23.87 -3.73 -10.16
CA ASP A 238 24.65 -2.60 -9.69
C ASP A 238 24.41 -1.40 -10.61
N ARG A 239 23.93 -0.28 -10.06
CA ARG A 239 23.64 0.94 -10.83
C ARG A 239 24.89 1.55 -11.47
N GLN A 240 26.07 1.32 -10.90
CA GLN A 240 27.32 1.93 -11.37
C GLN A 240 28.01 1.05 -12.42
N THR A 241 28.01 -0.27 -12.22
CA THR A 241 28.74 -1.20 -13.11
C THR A 241 27.83 -1.94 -14.10
N GLY A 242 26.52 -2.01 -13.83
CA GLY A 242 25.55 -2.81 -14.59
C GLY A 242 25.61 -4.32 -14.29
N GLU A 243 26.48 -4.74 -13.39
CA GLU A 243 26.69 -6.15 -13.01
C GLU A 243 25.42 -6.75 -12.38
N ASP A 244 25.15 -8.01 -12.70
CA ASP A 244 24.07 -8.78 -12.06
C ASP A 244 24.48 -9.17 -10.64
N LEU A 245 23.73 -8.69 -9.66
CA LEU A 245 24.00 -8.91 -8.24
C LEU A 245 23.29 -10.16 -7.69
N TYR A 246 22.47 -10.86 -8.47
CA TYR A 246 21.76 -12.06 -7.99
C TYR A 246 22.70 -13.18 -7.51
N PRO A 247 23.80 -13.51 -8.23
CA PRO A 247 24.78 -14.48 -7.75
C PRO A 247 25.43 -14.05 -6.42
N LEU A 248 25.66 -12.75 -6.24
CA LEU A 248 26.19 -12.20 -5.00
C LEU A 248 25.15 -12.33 -3.86
N LEU A 249 23.88 -12.02 -4.13
CA LEU A 249 22.78 -12.19 -3.18
C LEU A 249 22.72 -13.61 -2.64
N TRP A 250 22.73 -14.63 -3.50
CA TRP A 250 22.71 -16.03 -3.04
C TRP A 250 23.89 -16.39 -2.15
N ARG A 251 25.10 -15.96 -2.55
CA ARG A 251 26.33 -16.22 -1.77
C ARG A 251 26.32 -15.55 -0.40
N GLU A 252 25.81 -14.33 -0.31
CA GLU A 252 25.75 -13.61 0.97
C GLU A 252 24.56 -14.05 1.83
N LEU A 253 23.47 -14.53 1.22
CA LEU A 253 22.32 -15.12 1.92
C LEU A 253 22.69 -16.39 2.70
N GLU A 254 23.67 -17.17 2.23
CA GLU A 254 24.21 -18.33 2.95
C GLU A 254 24.95 -17.94 4.25
N LYS A 255 25.45 -16.70 4.31
CA LYS A 255 26.20 -16.15 5.44
C LYS A 255 25.36 -15.21 6.31
N ALA A 256 24.15 -14.89 5.86
CA ALA A 256 23.26 -13.98 6.55
C ALA A 256 22.86 -14.54 7.92
N ASP A 257 22.49 -13.63 8.82
CA ASP A 257 21.94 -14.00 10.12
C ASP A 257 20.69 -14.88 9.92
N PRO A 258 20.64 -16.13 10.43
CA PRO A 258 19.47 -17.00 10.27
C PRO A 258 18.17 -16.43 10.82
N GLY A 259 18.24 -15.42 11.71
CA GLY A 259 17.06 -14.74 12.23
C GLY A 259 16.71 -13.43 11.52
N PHE A 260 17.33 -13.12 10.37
CA PHE A 260 16.93 -12.01 9.52
C PHE A 260 15.93 -12.51 8.45
N GLU A 261 14.68 -12.06 8.53
CA GLU A 261 13.59 -12.42 7.61
C GLU A 261 13.57 -13.94 7.27
N PRO A 262 13.55 -14.83 8.27
CA PRO A 262 13.74 -16.26 8.06
C PRO A 262 12.70 -16.88 7.13
N LEU A 263 11.44 -16.41 7.15
CA LEU A 263 10.42 -16.92 6.23
C LEU A 263 10.75 -16.52 4.78
N THR A 264 11.11 -15.26 4.55
CA THR A 264 11.50 -14.70 3.25
C THR A 264 12.72 -15.44 2.70
N CYS A 265 13.72 -15.68 3.55
CA CYS A 265 14.91 -16.42 3.16
C CYS A 265 14.59 -17.88 2.80
N GLU A 266 13.69 -18.55 3.53
CA GLU A 266 13.27 -19.91 3.21
C GLU A 266 12.48 -19.96 1.90
N VAL A 267 11.49 -19.08 1.73
CA VAL A 267 10.69 -18.97 0.51
C VAL A 267 11.58 -18.65 -0.69
N ALA A 268 12.55 -17.74 -0.55
CA ALA A 268 13.50 -17.44 -1.60
C ALA A 268 14.24 -18.70 -2.07
N ARG A 269 14.72 -19.53 -1.14
CA ARG A 269 15.41 -20.80 -1.46
C ARG A 269 14.49 -21.82 -2.12
N ILE A 270 13.24 -21.95 -1.66
CA ILE A 270 12.25 -22.90 -2.22
C ILE A 270 11.89 -22.53 -3.66
N PHE A 271 11.63 -21.25 -3.91
CA PHE A 271 11.13 -20.76 -5.21
C PHE A 271 12.26 -20.26 -6.13
N ASN A 272 13.51 -20.26 -5.66
CA ASN A 272 14.68 -19.75 -6.35
C ASN A 272 14.50 -18.30 -6.87
N LEU A 273 13.78 -17.48 -6.10
CA LEU A 273 13.47 -16.09 -6.43
C LEU A 273 13.18 -15.31 -5.15
N PHE A 274 13.82 -14.15 -4.97
CA PHE A 274 13.74 -13.41 -3.72
C PHE A 274 12.45 -12.55 -3.63
N PRO A 275 11.59 -12.73 -2.61
CA PRO A 275 10.41 -11.89 -2.39
C PRO A 275 10.79 -10.49 -1.87
N VAL A 276 10.09 -9.46 -2.33
CA VAL A 276 10.24 -8.08 -1.83
C VAL A 276 9.58 -7.79 -0.47
N PRO A 277 8.41 -8.35 -0.11
CA PRO A 277 7.61 -7.79 0.99
C PRO A 277 8.11 -8.11 2.40
N GLY A 278 9.10 -9.00 2.57
CA GLY A 278 9.53 -9.46 3.89
C GLY A 278 8.50 -10.35 4.59
N ASP A 279 8.82 -10.83 5.78
CA ASP A 279 8.04 -11.82 6.53
C ASP A 279 6.65 -11.29 6.90
N CYS A 280 6.56 -10.01 7.30
CA CYS A 280 5.34 -9.39 7.81
C CYS A 280 4.21 -9.40 6.76
N HIS A 281 4.50 -9.05 5.52
CA HIS A 281 3.50 -9.00 4.46
C HIS A 281 3.46 -10.27 3.61
N MET A 282 4.59 -10.95 3.41
CA MET A 282 4.60 -12.21 2.66
C MET A 282 3.75 -13.28 3.34
N CYS A 283 3.70 -13.29 4.68
CA CYS A 283 2.93 -14.27 5.42
C CYS A 283 1.44 -14.27 5.05
N GLU A 284 0.90 -13.14 4.58
CA GLU A 284 -0.50 -12.93 4.20
C GLU A 284 -0.96 -13.76 2.98
N TYR A 285 -0.01 -14.27 2.19
CA TYR A 285 -0.29 -14.84 0.88
C TYR A 285 -0.02 -16.35 0.79
N LEU A 286 0.58 -16.92 1.82
CA LEU A 286 1.12 -18.29 1.82
C LEU A 286 0.19 -19.29 2.53
N PRO A 287 0.06 -20.54 2.04
CA PRO A 287 -0.87 -21.53 2.59
C PRO A 287 -0.39 -22.23 3.87
N TYR A 288 0.73 -21.81 4.44
CA TYR A 288 1.38 -22.52 5.54
C TYR A 288 1.72 -21.61 6.72
N THR A 289 1.28 -20.35 6.72
CA THR A 289 1.59 -19.36 7.76
C THR A 289 0.47 -19.19 8.79
N HIS A 290 -0.72 -19.76 8.54
CA HIS A 290 -1.91 -19.48 9.34
C HIS A 290 -2.07 -20.32 10.60
N SER A 291 -1.51 -21.53 10.62
CA SER A 291 -1.88 -22.52 11.63
C SER A 291 -1.26 -22.23 13.00
N GLN A 292 -2.08 -21.81 13.97
CA GLN A 292 -1.66 -21.60 15.37
C GLN A 292 -1.01 -22.82 16.01
N SER A 293 -1.58 -24.01 15.77
CA SER A 293 -1.09 -25.26 16.37
C SER A 293 0.28 -25.68 15.86
N ARG A 294 0.67 -25.23 14.66
CA ARG A 294 2.01 -25.44 14.10
C ARG A 294 3.03 -24.41 14.61
N GLY A 295 2.60 -23.33 15.26
CA GLY A 295 3.49 -22.33 15.85
C GLY A 295 4.38 -21.61 14.82
N VAL A 296 3.89 -21.43 13.60
CA VAL A 296 4.67 -20.93 12.46
C VAL A 296 5.19 -19.52 12.70
N TRP A 297 4.36 -18.64 13.25
CA TRP A 297 4.77 -17.27 13.59
C TRP A 297 5.87 -17.25 14.63
N LYS A 298 5.83 -18.15 15.62
CA LYS A 298 6.91 -18.28 16.60
C LYS A 298 8.19 -18.84 15.98
N HIS A 299 8.07 -19.81 15.06
CA HIS A 299 9.23 -20.42 14.41
C HIS A 299 9.99 -19.43 13.52
N TYR A 300 9.26 -18.68 12.70
CA TYR A 300 9.82 -17.67 11.81
C TYR A 300 9.90 -16.27 12.42
N ASP A 301 9.55 -16.11 13.70
CA ASP A 301 9.58 -14.81 14.38
C ASP A 301 8.78 -13.73 13.60
N ILE A 302 7.64 -14.13 13.04
CA ILE A 302 6.74 -13.26 12.28
C ILE A 302 6.12 -12.27 13.25
N GLN A 303 6.21 -11.00 12.90
CA GLN A 303 5.72 -9.91 13.72
C GLN A 303 4.32 -9.48 13.26
N GLY A 304 3.37 -9.43 14.20
CA GLY A 304 2.13 -8.71 13.98
C GLY A 304 2.35 -7.19 13.98
N TYR A 305 1.41 -6.44 13.42
CA TYR A 305 1.44 -5.00 13.52
C TYR A 305 1.07 -4.55 14.94
N ASP A 306 1.95 -3.79 15.62
CA ASP A 306 1.64 -3.27 16.95
C ASP A 306 0.63 -2.11 16.86
N LEU A 307 -0.66 -2.46 16.93
CA LEU A 307 -1.77 -1.52 16.85
C LEU A 307 -1.78 -0.50 17.98
N ASP A 308 -1.29 -0.85 19.17
CA ASP A 308 -1.25 0.06 20.32
C ASP A 308 -0.11 1.07 20.16
N LEU A 309 1.05 0.62 19.69
CA LEU A 309 2.16 1.50 19.32
C LEU A 309 1.76 2.42 18.17
N ALA A 310 1.07 1.91 17.15
CA ALA A 310 0.59 2.72 16.04
C ALA A 310 -0.36 3.83 16.51
N SER A 311 -1.31 3.50 17.41
CA SER A 311 -2.18 4.50 18.04
C SER A 311 -1.38 5.56 18.80
N ARG A 312 -0.45 5.15 19.66
CA ARG A 312 0.39 6.09 20.43
C ARG A 312 1.27 6.96 19.54
N LYS A 313 1.81 6.42 18.44
CA LYS A 313 2.57 7.17 17.45
C LYS A 313 1.71 8.22 16.76
N ARG A 314 0.47 7.88 16.42
CA ARG A 314 -0.51 8.80 15.81
C ARG A 314 -0.82 9.98 16.73
N ASP A 315 -0.97 9.73 18.04
CA ASP A 315 -1.19 10.77 19.04
C ASP A 315 0.00 11.74 19.12
N ARG A 316 1.24 11.21 19.18
CA ARG A 316 2.46 12.04 19.16
C ARG A 316 2.59 12.86 17.87
N LEU A 317 2.29 12.25 16.73
CA LEU A 317 2.33 12.93 15.44
C LEU A 317 1.35 14.10 15.40
N TRP A 318 0.18 13.99 16.04
CA TRP A 318 -0.74 15.13 16.17
C TRP A 318 -0.19 16.26 17.04
N GLU A 319 0.53 15.95 18.11
CA GLU A 319 1.22 16.95 18.92
C GLU A 319 2.31 17.66 18.12
N GLU A 320 3.09 16.91 17.34
CA GLU A 320 4.11 17.45 16.44
C GLU A 320 3.50 18.33 15.34
N ILE A 321 2.42 17.88 14.70
CA ILE A 321 1.68 18.65 13.68
C ILE A 321 1.17 19.97 14.27
N ASP A 322 0.58 19.94 15.47
CA ASP A 322 0.10 21.16 16.13
C ASP A 322 1.26 22.09 16.51
N GLY A 323 2.39 21.53 16.96
CA GLY A 323 3.62 22.25 17.22
C GLY A 323 4.19 22.91 15.97
N MET A 324 4.22 22.19 14.84
CA MET A 324 4.65 22.70 13.54
C MET A 324 3.68 23.77 13.02
N ALA A 325 2.37 23.55 13.06
CA ALA A 325 1.39 24.54 12.62
C ALA A 325 1.52 25.87 13.39
N ARG A 326 1.83 25.80 14.70
CA ARG A 326 1.96 26.97 15.58
C ARG A 326 3.34 27.64 15.60
N GLY A 327 4.31 27.18 14.81
CA GLY A 327 5.65 27.76 14.82
C GLY A 327 6.57 27.27 15.95
N LYS A 328 6.14 26.30 16.76
CA LYS A 328 6.92 25.78 17.90
C LYS A 328 7.93 24.70 17.50
N VAL A 329 7.64 23.97 16.43
CA VAL A 329 8.49 22.94 15.85
C VAL A 329 8.87 23.39 14.42
N SER A 330 10.11 23.10 14.01
CA SER A 330 10.55 23.41 12.63
C SER A 330 9.82 22.53 11.62
N ILE A 331 9.49 23.12 10.47
CA ILE A 331 8.95 22.40 9.31
C ILE A 331 10.05 21.96 8.34
N ASP A 332 11.30 22.40 8.52
CA ASP A 332 12.40 22.10 7.59
C ASP A 332 12.62 20.59 7.34
N PRO A 333 12.51 19.70 8.34
CA PRO A 333 12.65 18.26 8.09
C PRO A 333 11.65 17.71 7.06
N LEU A 334 10.48 18.34 6.90
CA LEU A 334 9.47 17.90 5.92
C LEU A 334 9.87 18.18 4.47
N ARG A 335 10.93 18.95 4.21
CA ARG A 335 11.42 19.20 2.84
C ARG A 335 12.05 17.96 2.21
N ASP A 336 12.73 17.19 3.05
CA ASP A 336 13.54 16.02 2.67
C ASP A 336 12.88 14.70 3.11
N GLU A 337 11.66 14.75 3.66
CA GLU A 337 10.95 13.55 4.06
C GLU A 337 10.61 12.71 2.82
N PRO A 338 10.97 11.42 2.80
CA PRO A 338 10.65 10.54 1.68
C PRO A 338 9.13 10.51 1.42
N SER A 339 8.73 10.71 0.18
CA SER A 339 7.35 10.51 -0.25
C SER A 339 7.15 9.08 -0.77
N GLU A 340 5.88 8.70 -0.82
CA GLU A 340 5.41 7.58 -1.63
C GLU A 340 5.25 7.97 -3.12
N ARG A 341 5.90 9.06 -3.57
CA ARG A 341 6.03 9.50 -4.97
C ARG A 341 4.74 9.90 -5.71
N ALA A 342 3.63 10.14 -5.01
CA ALA A 342 2.41 10.69 -5.62
C ALA A 342 2.67 11.99 -6.40
N GLU A 343 3.50 12.86 -5.84
CA GLU A 343 3.89 14.13 -6.45
C GLU A 343 4.63 13.92 -7.77
N LYS A 344 5.49 12.90 -7.86
CA LYS A 344 6.23 12.57 -9.08
C LYS A 344 5.31 12.07 -10.17
N VAL A 345 4.34 11.22 -9.81
CA VAL A 345 3.32 10.72 -10.74
C VAL A 345 2.46 11.88 -11.26
N ILE A 346 1.98 12.76 -10.38
CA ILE A 346 1.18 13.93 -10.79
C ILE A 346 2.00 14.88 -11.66
N ALA A 347 3.22 15.23 -11.28
CA ALA A 347 4.09 16.09 -12.07
C ALA A 347 4.36 15.50 -13.46
N ALA A 348 4.59 14.19 -13.55
CA ALA A 348 4.79 13.51 -14.83
C ALA A 348 3.55 13.53 -15.73
N LEU A 349 2.35 13.36 -15.15
CA LEU A 349 1.08 13.48 -15.88
C LEU A 349 0.81 14.91 -16.39
N VAL A 350 1.33 15.92 -15.69
CA VAL A 350 1.15 17.33 -16.04
C VAL A 350 2.19 17.79 -17.08
N GLN A 351 3.46 17.41 -16.87
CA GLN A 351 4.60 17.96 -17.61
C GLN A 351 5.12 17.05 -18.74
N ASP A 352 4.61 15.82 -18.84
CA ASP A 352 5.10 14.80 -19.76
C ASP A 352 6.59 14.47 -19.55
N SER A 353 7.01 14.38 -18.28
CA SER A 353 8.42 14.18 -17.91
C SER A 353 8.93 12.74 -18.06
N HIS A 354 8.05 11.80 -18.45
CA HIS A 354 8.36 10.37 -18.59
C HIS A 354 9.03 9.79 -17.32
N SER A 355 8.49 10.11 -16.13
CA SER A 355 9.03 9.63 -14.86
C SER A 355 9.02 8.11 -14.79
N TYR A 356 10.14 7.50 -14.40
CA TYR A 356 10.22 6.08 -14.12
C TYR A 356 9.83 5.80 -12.66
N GLU A 357 8.81 4.97 -12.50
CA GLU A 357 8.30 4.50 -11.23
C GLU A 357 8.55 2.99 -11.12
N GLN A 358 9.22 2.55 -10.05
CA GLN A 358 9.67 1.16 -9.91
C GLN A 358 8.53 0.18 -9.64
N ALA A 359 7.44 0.67 -9.09
CA ALA A 359 6.30 -0.13 -8.67
C ALA A 359 5.03 0.73 -8.72
N LEU A 360 4.18 0.45 -9.70
CA LEU A 360 2.81 0.96 -9.74
C LEU A 360 1.83 -0.20 -9.87
N ASN A 361 0.69 -0.08 -9.22
CA ASN A 361 -0.41 -1.03 -9.30
C ASN A 361 -1.34 -0.65 -10.45
N LEU A 362 -1.35 -1.49 -11.49
CA LEU A 362 -2.03 -1.24 -12.75
C LEU A 362 -2.83 -2.48 -13.18
N PRO A 363 -3.94 -2.31 -13.92
CA PRO A 363 -4.58 -3.44 -14.61
C PRO A 363 -3.58 -4.15 -15.53
N ASN A 364 -3.52 -5.47 -15.43
CA ASN A 364 -2.62 -6.27 -16.23
C ASN A 364 -3.10 -6.29 -17.68
N CYS A 365 -2.38 -5.57 -18.54
CA CYS A 365 -2.60 -5.53 -19.99
C CYS A 365 -1.53 -6.35 -20.73
N GLY A 366 -1.14 -7.51 -20.16
CA GLY A 366 -0.05 -8.35 -20.66
C GLY A 366 1.34 -8.00 -20.12
N TYR A 367 1.42 -7.16 -19.07
CA TYR A 367 2.68 -6.83 -18.40
C TYR A 367 3.31 -8.06 -17.75
N ILE A 368 2.48 -8.87 -17.09
CA ILE A 368 2.83 -10.20 -16.59
C ILE A 368 2.02 -11.23 -17.37
N GLN A 369 2.66 -11.90 -18.33
CA GLN A 369 2.00 -12.69 -19.37
C GLN A 369 1.21 -13.87 -18.83
N ASN A 370 1.69 -14.49 -17.76
CA ASN A 370 1.10 -15.68 -17.17
C ASN A 370 0.26 -15.36 -15.93
N LEU A 371 -0.19 -14.10 -15.75
CA LEU A 371 -1.25 -13.70 -14.82
C LEU A 371 -2.51 -13.24 -15.57
N PRO A 372 -3.71 -13.30 -14.95
CA PRO A 372 -4.96 -12.97 -15.64
C PRO A 372 -4.98 -11.53 -16.18
N GLU A 373 -5.61 -11.35 -17.34
CA GLU A 373 -5.89 -10.02 -17.89
C GLU A 373 -6.82 -9.23 -16.95
N GLY A 374 -6.54 -7.94 -16.77
CA GLY A 374 -7.31 -7.05 -15.90
C GLY A 374 -7.12 -7.27 -14.40
N ALA A 375 -6.38 -8.30 -13.96
CA ALA A 375 -5.92 -8.38 -12.57
C ALA A 375 -5.00 -7.19 -12.25
N ILE A 376 -5.07 -6.63 -11.04
CA ILE A 376 -4.14 -5.56 -10.67
C ILE A 376 -2.79 -6.16 -10.33
N VAL A 377 -1.76 -5.79 -11.09
CA VAL A 377 -0.37 -6.20 -10.92
C VAL A 377 0.48 -5.02 -10.51
N GLU A 378 1.54 -5.29 -9.77
CA GLU A 378 2.56 -4.30 -9.43
C GLU A 378 3.79 -4.52 -10.32
N VAL A 379 4.07 -3.52 -11.16
CA VAL A 379 5.14 -3.55 -12.16
C VAL A 379 5.84 -2.18 -12.27
N PRO A 380 7.06 -2.11 -12.79
CA PRO A 380 7.66 -0.84 -13.17
C PRO A 380 6.86 -0.17 -14.28
N ALA A 381 6.88 1.15 -14.31
CA ALA A 381 6.13 1.94 -15.28
C ALA A 381 6.83 3.25 -15.61
N THR A 382 6.57 3.74 -16.82
CA THR A 382 6.91 5.11 -17.22
C THR A 382 5.63 5.94 -17.26
N VAL A 383 5.60 7.04 -16.51
CA VAL A 383 4.44 7.93 -16.44
C VAL A 383 4.66 9.13 -17.35
N GLY A 384 3.76 9.34 -18.31
CA GLY A 384 3.72 10.56 -19.15
C GLY A 384 2.32 11.15 -19.18
N VAL A 385 2.08 12.12 -20.07
CA VAL A 385 0.81 12.88 -20.14
C VAL A 385 -0.43 12.01 -20.40
N HIS A 386 -0.24 10.85 -21.02
CA HIS A 386 -1.31 9.90 -21.33
C HIS A 386 -1.61 8.89 -20.22
N GLY A 387 -0.83 8.87 -19.14
CA GLY A 387 -0.93 7.87 -18.08
C GLY A 387 0.35 7.06 -17.88
N PRO A 388 0.33 6.11 -16.94
CA PRO A 388 1.39 5.14 -16.77
C PRO A 388 1.36 4.10 -17.90
N LEU A 389 2.53 3.84 -18.48
CA LEU A 389 2.78 2.68 -19.32
C LEU A 389 3.57 1.66 -18.51
N GLY A 390 2.93 0.55 -18.13
CA GLY A 390 3.58 -0.56 -17.46
C GLY A 390 4.64 -1.22 -18.34
N HIS A 391 5.74 -1.64 -17.74
CA HIS A 391 6.82 -2.34 -18.42
C HIS A 391 6.52 -3.83 -18.40
N ALA A 392 6.49 -4.45 -19.58
CA ALA A 392 6.28 -5.89 -19.67
C ALA A 392 7.51 -6.64 -19.14
N VAL A 393 7.27 -7.56 -18.19
CA VAL A 393 8.31 -8.37 -17.56
C VAL A 393 8.33 -9.81 -18.07
N GLY A 394 7.41 -10.16 -18.98
CA GLY A 394 7.25 -11.52 -19.49
C GLY A 394 6.47 -12.40 -18.51
N SER A 395 6.85 -13.67 -18.42
CA SER A 395 6.23 -14.62 -17.49
C SER A 395 7.03 -14.69 -16.18
N LEU A 396 6.33 -14.67 -15.04
CA LEU A 396 6.94 -15.05 -13.76
C LEU A 396 7.29 -16.54 -13.79
N PRO A 397 8.29 -17.01 -13.01
CA PRO A 397 8.51 -18.44 -12.81
C PRO A 397 7.21 -19.13 -12.38
N GLU A 398 6.88 -20.27 -13.00
CA GLU A 398 5.55 -20.86 -12.89
C GLU A 398 5.06 -21.12 -11.45
N PRO A 399 5.90 -21.62 -10.52
CA PRO A 399 5.48 -21.79 -9.12
C PRO A 399 5.15 -20.45 -8.43
N VAL A 400 5.88 -19.39 -8.74
CA VAL A 400 5.63 -18.03 -8.22
C VAL A 400 4.37 -17.45 -8.86
N ALA A 401 4.20 -17.64 -10.17
CA ALA A 401 3.01 -17.23 -10.89
C ALA A 401 1.75 -17.86 -10.27
N GLU A 402 1.79 -19.13 -9.89
CA GLU A 402 0.64 -19.80 -9.28
C GLU A 402 0.25 -19.21 -7.92
N LEU A 403 1.24 -18.85 -7.09
CA LEU A 403 0.97 -18.11 -5.85
C LEU A 403 0.26 -16.79 -6.15
N CYS A 404 0.74 -16.04 -7.13
CA CYS A 404 0.12 -14.78 -7.55
C CYS A 404 -1.27 -14.97 -8.19
N ARG A 405 -1.49 -16.00 -9.01
CA ARG A 405 -2.79 -16.25 -9.66
C ARG A 405 -3.89 -16.51 -8.66
N ARG A 406 -3.61 -17.33 -7.64
CA ARG A 406 -4.60 -17.59 -6.57
C ARG A 406 -4.98 -16.29 -5.86
N GLN A 407 -4.00 -15.45 -5.56
CA GLN A 407 -4.22 -14.18 -4.88
C GLN A 407 -4.96 -13.16 -5.75
N ALA A 408 -4.66 -13.12 -7.06
CA ALA A 408 -5.38 -12.28 -8.00
C ALA A 408 -6.87 -12.67 -8.06
N LEU A 409 -7.19 -13.97 -8.20
CA LEU A 409 -8.58 -14.44 -8.22
C LEU A 409 -9.29 -14.18 -6.88
N LEU A 410 -8.60 -14.39 -5.76
CA LEU A 410 -9.13 -14.07 -4.43
C LEU A 410 -9.48 -12.59 -4.29
N ALA A 411 -8.62 -11.69 -4.78
CA ALA A 411 -8.86 -10.26 -4.81
C ALA A 411 -10.12 -9.93 -5.63
N GLN A 412 -10.26 -10.53 -6.82
CA GLN A 412 -11.43 -10.34 -7.69
C GLN A 412 -12.72 -10.75 -6.99
N LEU A 413 -12.80 -11.99 -6.48
CA LEU A 413 -13.98 -12.51 -5.78
C LEU A 413 -14.33 -11.66 -4.54
N SER A 414 -13.32 -11.24 -3.78
CA SER A 414 -13.53 -10.38 -2.61
C SER A 414 -14.14 -9.03 -3.00
N VAL A 415 -13.67 -8.43 -4.09
CA VAL A 415 -14.19 -7.15 -4.60
C VAL A 415 -15.61 -7.32 -5.13
N GLU A 416 -15.86 -8.30 -5.99
CA GLU A 416 -17.19 -8.55 -6.55
C GLU A 416 -18.21 -8.80 -5.43
N ALA A 417 -17.88 -9.64 -4.46
CA ALA A 417 -18.70 -9.87 -3.28
C ALA A 417 -19.00 -8.58 -2.52
N ALA A 418 -17.97 -7.76 -2.26
CA ALA A 418 -18.08 -6.52 -1.50
C ALA A 418 -18.82 -5.39 -2.23
N VAL A 419 -18.77 -5.33 -3.57
CA VAL A 419 -19.48 -4.31 -4.34
C VAL A 419 -20.93 -4.72 -4.58
N GLU A 420 -21.17 -6.01 -4.84
CA GLU A 420 -22.50 -6.53 -5.19
C GLU A 420 -23.33 -6.97 -3.97
N GLY A 421 -22.69 -7.10 -2.79
CA GLY A 421 -23.32 -7.65 -1.60
C GLY A 421 -23.67 -9.13 -1.77
N ASP A 422 -22.78 -9.90 -2.40
CA ASP A 422 -22.97 -11.32 -2.73
C ASP A 422 -22.24 -12.22 -1.72
N GLU A 423 -23.00 -12.79 -0.79
CA GLU A 423 -22.47 -13.71 0.24
C GLU A 423 -21.92 -15.01 -0.36
N GLY A 424 -22.40 -15.43 -1.54
CA GLY A 424 -21.92 -16.62 -2.23
C GLY A 424 -20.50 -16.42 -2.74
N LYS A 425 -20.23 -15.28 -3.40
CA LYS A 425 -18.86 -14.89 -3.80
C LYS A 425 -17.96 -14.65 -2.59
N ALA A 426 -18.49 -14.06 -1.52
CA ALA A 426 -17.74 -13.89 -0.27
C ALA A 426 -17.29 -15.24 0.30
N LEU A 427 -18.18 -16.24 0.33
CA LEU A 427 -17.85 -17.58 0.79
C LEU A 427 -16.82 -18.27 -0.13
N GLN A 428 -16.94 -18.08 -1.45
CA GLN A 428 -15.93 -18.58 -2.40
C GLN A 428 -14.56 -17.95 -2.16
N ALA A 429 -14.50 -16.63 -1.92
CA ALA A 429 -13.26 -15.95 -1.58
C ALA A 429 -12.64 -16.54 -0.31
N LEU A 430 -13.39 -16.64 0.79
CA LEU A 430 -12.89 -17.20 2.04
C LEU A 430 -12.48 -18.67 1.91
N ALA A 431 -13.19 -19.48 1.12
CA ALA A 431 -12.82 -20.88 0.90
C ALA A 431 -11.61 -21.07 -0.04
N LEU A 432 -11.30 -20.07 -0.87
CA LEU A 432 -10.12 -20.05 -1.75
C LEU A 432 -8.87 -19.53 -1.02
N ASP A 433 -9.06 -18.76 0.05
CA ASP A 433 -7.97 -18.14 0.79
C ASP A 433 -6.97 -19.19 1.32
N PRO A 434 -5.65 -19.01 1.12
CA PRO A 434 -4.60 -19.89 1.64
C PRO A 434 -4.75 -20.33 3.09
N MET A 435 -5.27 -19.42 3.91
CA MET A 435 -5.25 -19.52 5.36
C MET A 435 -6.48 -20.21 5.91
N VAL A 436 -7.44 -20.53 5.05
CA VAL A 436 -8.69 -21.19 5.44
C VAL A 436 -8.70 -22.59 4.84
N ASP A 437 -8.33 -23.57 5.66
CA ASP A 437 -8.17 -24.97 5.25
C ASP A 437 -9.39 -25.86 5.56
N ASP A 438 -10.49 -25.28 6.05
CA ASP A 438 -11.76 -25.96 6.28
C ASP A 438 -12.94 -25.13 5.73
N PRO A 439 -13.74 -25.65 4.77
CA PRO A 439 -14.88 -24.92 4.21
C PRO A 439 -15.98 -24.62 5.24
N ARG A 440 -16.05 -25.35 6.36
CA ARG A 440 -16.95 -25.03 7.48
C ARG A 440 -16.47 -23.80 8.22
N VAL A 441 -15.15 -23.68 8.42
CA VAL A 441 -14.53 -22.47 9.00
C VAL A 441 -14.74 -21.28 8.09
N ALA A 442 -14.59 -21.43 6.76
CA ALA A 442 -14.88 -20.36 5.80
C ALA A 442 -16.30 -19.80 5.95
N ARG A 443 -17.30 -20.69 6.10
CA ARG A 443 -18.70 -20.29 6.31
C ARG A 443 -18.90 -19.56 7.63
N GLN A 444 -18.30 -20.05 8.70
CA GLN A 444 -18.47 -19.45 10.02
C GLN A 444 -17.74 -18.09 10.11
N LEU A 445 -16.53 -17.98 9.55
CA LEU A 445 -15.81 -16.71 9.40
C LEU A 445 -16.66 -15.67 8.67
N LEU A 446 -17.31 -16.05 7.57
CA LEU A 446 -18.19 -15.14 6.84
C LEU A 446 -19.31 -14.62 7.73
N MET A 447 -20.01 -15.52 8.43
CA MET A 447 -21.11 -15.14 9.32
C MET A 447 -20.63 -14.18 10.42
N ASP A 448 -19.50 -14.50 11.07
CA ASP A 448 -18.95 -13.69 12.15
C ASP A 448 -18.49 -12.30 11.66
N TYR A 449 -17.86 -12.22 10.49
CA TYR A 449 -17.45 -10.94 9.90
C TYR A 449 -18.65 -10.08 9.47
N LEU A 450 -19.67 -10.68 8.85
CA LEU A 450 -20.90 -9.96 8.49
C LEU A 450 -21.65 -9.47 9.74
N GLU A 451 -21.59 -10.22 10.84
CA GLU A 451 -22.20 -9.83 12.12
C GLU A 451 -21.41 -8.72 12.82
N GLU A 452 -20.12 -8.93 13.09
CA GLU A 452 -19.27 -7.96 13.82
C GLU A 452 -19.21 -6.61 13.08
N PHE A 453 -19.11 -6.65 11.75
CA PHE A 453 -18.98 -5.46 10.93
C PHE A 453 -20.29 -5.02 10.27
N ARG A 454 -21.44 -5.50 10.74
CA ARG A 454 -22.75 -5.22 10.14
C ARG A 454 -22.98 -3.74 9.88
N GLU A 455 -22.53 -2.85 10.76
CA GLU A 455 -22.64 -1.38 10.63
C GLU A 455 -21.79 -0.80 9.50
N TYR A 456 -20.63 -1.39 9.24
CA TYR A 456 -19.72 -0.98 8.18
C TYR A 456 -20.03 -1.64 6.83
N LEU A 457 -20.94 -2.62 6.81
CA LEU A 457 -21.25 -3.47 5.65
C LEU A 457 -22.71 -3.32 5.15
N PRO A 458 -23.19 -2.09 4.86
CA PRO A 458 -24.57 -1.86 4.43
C PRO A 458 -24.92 -2.58 3.12
N GLN A 459 -23.94 -2.91 2.28
CA GLN A 459 -24.15 -3.61 1.00
C GLN A 459 -24.68 -5.05 1.16
N PHE A 460 -24.29 -5.76 2.22
CA PHE A 460 -24.71 -7.15 2.46
C PHE A 460 -26.10 -7.23 3.10
N ARG A 461 -26.64 -6.12 3.59
CA ARG A 461 -28.00 -6.06 4.17
C ARG A 461 -29.11 -6.15 3.14
N LYS A 462 -28.83 -5.82 1.87
CA LYS A 462 -29.84 -5.70 0.81
C LYS A 462 -30.23 -7.03 0.16
N ASN A 463 -29.40 -8.07 0.31
CA ASN A 463 -29.54 -9.35 -0.38
C ASN A 463 -29.69 -10.52 0.60
N GLY A 464 -30.44 -10.34 1.70
CA GLY A 464 -30.78 -11.45 2.59
C GLY A 464 -31.33 -12.61 1.77
N ILE A 465 -30.58 -13.71 1.74
CA ILE A 465 -30.98 -14.96 1.10
C ILE A 465 -32.36 -15.31 1.67
N LYS A 466 -33.37 -15.40 0.79
CA LYS A 466 -34.60 -16.11 1.15
C LYS A 466 -34.18 -17.51 1.58
N SER A 467 -34.35 -17.76 2.87
CA SER A 467 -34.14 -19.03 3.58
C SER A 467 -34.48 -20.26 2.76
#